data_AF-A0A2B7YFP9-F1
#
_entry.id   AF-A0A2B7YFP9-F1
#
_cell.length_a   1.000
_cell.length_b   1.000
_cell.length_c   1.000
_cell.angle_alpha   90.00
_cell.angle_beta   90.00
_cell.angle_gamma   90.00
#
_symmetry.space_group_name_H-M   'P 1'
#
loop_
_entity.id
_entity.type
_entity.pdbx_description
1 polymer ?
#
loop_
_entity_poly.entity_id
_entity_poly.type
_entity_poly.pdbx_seq_one_letter_code
_entity_poly.pdbx_strand_id
1 'polypeptide(L)'
;MPGGIVTDRMDNRNIEDRDLKKRIELLERNLESTKNDLIDTKNDLGAFKKIVDDLTKLIDSRIKIYMDKLNRDNSNEKLQTESVESKKIENNEVEEKDTKEEISEIKEKKLDISKFIEVFSQEFNFINKDEFNEEMENDEIMGKIIEKIKSAFVSKDNEIENKTKEIVKLSIKKNELESDIKTLNSCIVEKENKNNLLENKKFELEGKIENLNNKVNELENLKGNLVTDIETLKTEKNSLNIDLENKKKENAELELDKENLTDKNSKLIEEKEELNRENKEKDKKLEKFMKLFEEKENELKSIGDLLQAKKLYDKYLSMETRILSKLDNVLIQRDFESFISSGYNLSSLDNVWDIVKIEYKNISSEDKEILKEVFAFFLTQINKRFKEAKYGLVQVEAGEDFDAVNQVDLSQNSKGRVSECVFYGYGFLKEKENPDDEDIITRIIKSPLVLTV
;
A
#
# COMPACT_ATOMS: atom_id res chain seq x y z
N MET A 1 40.29 -35.65 -14.07
CA MET A 1 38.93 -35.99 -14.52
C MET A 1 38.14 -36.50 -13.32
N PRO A 2 37.02 -35.84 -12.98
CA PRO A 2 35.83 -36.61 -12.64
C PRO A 2 34.57 -35.99 -13.27
N GLY A 3 33.83 -36.80 -14.02
CA GLY A 3 32.43 -36.59 -14.37
C GLY A 3 31.76 -37.96 -14.25
N GLY A 4 30.49 -38.11 -13.89
CA GLY A 4 29.45 -37.20 -13.45
C GLY A 4 28.32 -38.10 -12.96
N ILE A 5 27.64 -37.70 -11.88
CA ILE A 5 26.42 -38.36 -11.41
C ILE A 5 25.27 -37.44 -11.81
N VAL A 6 24.57 -37.80 -12.89
CA VAL A 6 23.29 -37.20 -13.27
C VAL A 6 22.25 -37.76 -12.31
N THR A 7 21.55 -36.89 -11.58
CA THR A 7 20.53 -37.28 -10.61
C THR A 7 19.15 -37.26 -11.25
N ASP A 8 18.43 -38.37 -11.09
CA ASP A 8 17.03 -38.66 -11.46
C ASP A 8 16.01 -37.78 -10.72
N ARG A 9 16.08 -36.45 -10.88
CA ARG A 9 15.16 -35.51 -10.20
C ARG A 9 13.94 -35.10 -11.04
N MET A 10 13.80 -35.59 -12.27
CA MET A 10 12.70 -35.20 -13.16
C MET A 10 11.42 -36.04 -13.03
N ASP A 11 11.49 -37.28 -12.52
CA ASP A 11 10.31 -38.16 -12.45
C ASP A 11 9.47 -38.03 -11.16
N ASN A 12 10.04 -37.53 -10.06
CA ASN A 12 9.35 -37.53 -8.76
C ASN A 12 8.24 -36.45 -8.65
N ARG A 13 8.41 -35.31 -9.33
CA ARG A 13 7.39 -34.23 -9.36
C ARG A 13 6.10 -34.64 -10.05
N ASN A 14 6.20 -35.50 -11.06
CA ASN A 14 5.04 -35.98 -11.82
C ASN A 14 4.23 -37.05 -11.06
N ILE A 15 4.87 -37.71 -10.09
CA ILE A 15 4.23 -38.66 -9.16
C ILE A 15 3.53 -37.90 -8.03
N GLU A 16 4.18 -36.88 -7.46
CA GLU A 16 3.60 -36.01 -6.43
C GLU A 16 2.36 -35.25 -6.91
N ASP A 17 2.39 -34.69 -8.13
CA ASP A 17 1.23 -34.03 -8.74
C ASP A 17 0.06 -35.00 -8.99
N ARG A 18 0.36 -36.25 -9.35
CA ARG A 18 -0.66 -37.29 -9.56
C ARG A 18 -1.29 -37.73 -8.23
N ASP A 19 -0.52 -37.76 -7.15
CA ASP A 19 -1.01 -38.14 -5.82
C ASP A 19 -1.83 -37.01 -5.19
N LEU A 20 -1.41 -35.76 -5.36
CA LEU A 20 -2.19 -34.57 -5.00
C LEU A 20 -3.53 -34.54 -5.72
N LYS A 21 -3.55 -34.82 -7.03
CA LYS A 21 -4.79 -34.88 -7.80
C LYS A 21 -5.77 -35.94 -7.29
N LYS A 22 -5.29 -37.13 -6.95
CA LYS A 22 -6.13 -38.19 -6.36
C LYS A 22 -6.68 -37.82 -4.99
N ARG A 23 -5.90 -37.10 -4.17
CA ARG A 23 -6.36 -36.59 -2.87
C ARG A 23 -7.44 -35.53 -3.01
N ILE A 24 -7.32 -34.64 -3.99
CA ILE A 24 -8.35 -33.63 -4.31
C ILE A 24 -9.64 -34.31 -4.77
N GLU A 25 -9.57 -35.26 -5.71
CA GLU A 25 -10.75 -36.02 -6.17
C GLU A 25 -11.44 -36.78 -5.03
N LEU A 26 -10.68 -37.34 -4.08
CA LEU A 26 -11.22 -38.01 -2.90
C LEU A 26 -11.94 -37.03 -1.95
N LEU A 27 -11.35 -35.84 -1.75
CA LEU A 27 -11.94 -34.79 -0.92
C LEU A 27 -13.24 -34.26 -1.52
N GLU A 28 -13.28 -34.04 -2.83
CA GLU A 28 -14.49 -33.61 -3.54
C GLU A 28 -15.62 -34.65 -3.39
N ARG A 29 -15.28 -35.94 -3.52
CA ARG A 29 -16.26 -37.02 -3.37
C ARG A 29 -16.80 -37.12 -1.95
N ASN A 30 -15.96 -36.91 -0.94
CA ASN A 30 -16.36 -36.91 0.46
C ASN A 30 -17.23 -35.69 0.79
N LEU A 31 -16.88 -34.51 0.27
CA LEU A 31 -17.69 -33.29 0.41
C LEU A 31 -19.08 -33.45 -0.20
N GLU A 32 -19.19 -34.05 -1.39
CA GLU A 32 -20.50 -34.30 -2.01
C GLU A 32 -21.31 -35.33 -1.23
N SER A 33 -20.67 -36.36 -0.65
CA SER A 33 -21.34 -37.31 0.25
C SER A 33 -21.89 -36.61 1.49
N THR A 34 -21.06 -35.82 2.18
CA THR A 34 -21.48 -35.09 3.39
C THR A 34 -22.60 -34.08 3.10
N LYS A 35 -22.58 -33.45 1.92
CA LYS A 35 -23.66 -32.56 1.48
C LYS A 35 -24.97 -33.31 1.28
N ASN A 36 -24.94 -34.51 0.72
CA ASN A 36 -26.13 -35.35 0.58
C ASN A 36 -26.66 -35.80 1.94
N ASP A 37 -25.78 -36.23 2.85
CA ASP A 37 -26.17 -36.59 4.23
C ASP A 37 -26.82 -35.42 4.98
N LEU A 38 -26.36 -34.20 4.74
CA LEU A 38 -26.93 -32.97 5.29
C LEU A 38 -28.32 -32.64 4.72
N ILE A 39 -28.53 -32.94 3.43
CA ILE A 39 -29.84 -32.78 2.77
C ILE A 39 -30.84 -33.79 3.35
N ASP A 40 -30.43 -35.03 3.57
CA ASP A 40 -31.29 -36.08 4.13
C ASP A 40 -31.66 -35.77 5.58
N THR A 41 -30.70 -35.39 6.42
CA THR A 41 -30.98 -34.96 7.81
C THR A 41 -31.89 -33.74 7.88
N LYS A 42 -31.79 -32.80 6.93
CA LYS A 42 -32.70 -31.66 6.84
C LYS A 42 -34.13 -32.10 6.49
N ASN A 43 -34.28 -33.08 5.60
CA ASN A 43 -35.57 -33.64 5.24
C ASN A 43 -36.21 -34.39 6.43
N ASP A 44 -35.43 -35.19 7.16
CA ASP A 44 -35.87 -35.89 8.36
C ASP A 44 -36.30 -34.92 9.46
N LEU A 45 -35.57 -33.82 9.66
CA LEU A 45 -35.95 -32.77 10.61
C LEU A 45 -37.27 -32.10 10.20
N GLY A 46 -37.50 -31.90 8.90
CA GLY A 46 -38.76 -31.41 8.36
C GLY A 46 -39.93 -32.36 8.65
N ALA A 47 -39.71 -33.67 8.51
CA ALA A 47 -40.70 -34.70 8.84
C ALA A 47 -40.99 -34.74 10.35
N PHE A 48 -39.96 -34.65 11.20
CA PHE A 48 -40.10 -34.61 12.65
C PHE A 48 -40.91 -33.39 13.11
N LYS A 49 -40.66 -32.20 12.53
CA LYS A 49 -41.42 -30.99 12.82
C LYS A 49 -42.92 -31.16 12.54
N LYS A 50 -43.26 -31.83 11.44
CA LYS A 50 -44.65 -32.14 11.09
C LYS A 50 -45.32 -33.09 12.10
N ILE A 51 -44.58 -34.09 12.60
CA ILE A 51 -45.06 -35.00 13.66
C ILE A 51 -45.34 -34.23 14.96
N VAL A 52 -44.46 -33.30 15.34
CA VAL A 52 -44.65 -32.45 16.53
C VAL A 52 -45.89 -31.56 16.38
N ASP A 53 -46.10 -30.96 15.22
CA ASP A 53 -47.29 -30.15 14.95
C ASP A 53 -48.59 -30.97 15.03
N ASP A 54 -48.58 -32.20 14.51
CA ASP A 54 -49.74 -33.11 14.56
C ASP A 54 -50.00 -33.64 15.99
N LEU A 55 -48.94 -33.91 16.77
CA LEU A 55 -49.05 -34.25 18.19
C LEU A 55 -49.62 -33.11 19.02
N THR A 56 -49.19 -31.87 18.74
CA THR A 56 -49.70 -30.68 19.42
C THR A 56 -51.21 -30.53 19.19
N LYS A 57 -51.66 -30.66 17.93
CA LYS A 57 -53.10 -30.64 17.60
C LYS A 57 -53.88 -31.77 18.28
N LEU A 58 -53.28 -32.95 18.42
CA LEU A 58 -53.91 -34.09 19.08
C LEU A 58 -54.05 -33.86 20.59
N ILE A 59 -53.02 -33.28 21.23
CA ILE A 59 -53.06 -32.88 22.64
C ILE A 59 -54.14 -31.83 22.87
N ASP A 60 -54.18 -30.78 22.05
CA ASP A 60 -55.20 -29.72 22.15
C ASP A 60 -56.62 -30.28 22.00
N SER A 61 -56.82 -31.18 21.04
CA SER A 61 -58.09 -31.86 20.83
C SER A 61 -58.50 -32.70 22.05
N ARG A 62 -57.55 -33.35 22.71
CA ARG A 62 -57.79 -34.22 23.88
C ARG A 62 -58.05 -33.42 25.15
N ILE A 63 -57.33 -32.30 25.34
CA ILE A 63 -57.59 -31.34 26.42
C ILE A 63 -59.01 -30.79 26.27
N LYS A 64 -59.41 -30.41 25.04
CA LYS A 64 -60.76 -29.92 24.76
C LYS A 64 -61.84 -30.94 25.12
N ILE A 65 -61.68 -32.19 24.69
CA ILE A 65 -62.59 -33.29 25.06
C ILE A 65 -62.66 -33.49 26.59
N TYR A 66 -61.52 -33.40 27.27
CA TYR A 66 -61.46 -33.56 28.73
C TYR A 66 -62.19 -32.42 29.46
N MET A 67 -61.97 -31.17 29.03
CA MET A 67 -62.64 -29.99 29.59
C MET A 67 -64.15 -30.02 29.34
N ASP A 68 -64.59 -30.46 28.16
CA ASP A 68 -66.02 -30.61 27.84
C ASP A 68 -66.68 -31.69 28.71
N LYS A 69 -65.94 -32.75 29.08
CA LYS A 69 -66.42 -33.81 29.98
C LYS A 69 -66.51 -33.34 31.43
N LEU A 70 -65.49 -32.63 31.91
CA LEU A 70 -65.42 -32.07 33.26
C LEU A 70 -66.52 -31.01 33.50
N ASN A 71 -66.84 -30.21 32.48
CA ASN A 71 -67.94 -29.26 32.52
C ASN A 71 -69.33 -29.93 32.48
N ARG A 72 -69.45 -31.10 31.86
CA ARG A 72 -70.68 -31.92 31.91
C ARG A 72 -70.90 -32.51 33.30
N ASP A 73 -69.84 -33.04 33.91
CA ASP A 73 -69.91 -33.71 35.21
C ASP A 73 -70.15 -32.71 36.36
N ASN A 74 -69.64 -31.46 36.26
CA ASN A 74 -69.91 -30.38 37.22
C ASN A 74 -71.29 -29.73 37.11
N SER A 75 -72.07 -30.03 36.06
CA SER A 75 -73.41 -29.45 35.90
C SER A 75 -74.53 -30.24 36.60
N ASN A 76 -74.21 -31.35 37.28
CA ASN A 76 -75.18 -32.21 37.97
C ASN A 76 -75.17 -32.17 39.51
N GLU A 77 -74.22 -31.49 40.15
CA GLU A 77 -74.22 -31.35 41.62
C GLU A 77 -73.96 -29.89 42.02
N LYS A 78 -75.04 -29.13 42.15
CA LYS A 78 -75.01 -27.81 42.80
C LYS A 78 -75.76 -27.91 44.12
N LEU A 79 -75.05 -28.27 45.18
CA LEU A 79 -75.46 -27.99 46.55
C LEU A 79 -74.39 -27.15 47.25
N GLN A 80 -74.90 -26.08 47.85
CA GLN A 80 -74.22 -24.97 48.50
C GLN A 80 -73.48 -25.41 49.76
N THR A 81 -72.31 -24.84 50.03
CA THR A 81 -71.79 -24.68 51.39
C THR A 81 -70.94 -23.41 51.50
N GLU A 82 -71.47 -22.43 52.24
CA GLU A 82 -70.67 -21.40 52.91
C GLU A 82 -69.99 -22.06 54.14
N SER A 83 -68.67 -21.91 54.27
CA SER A 83 -67.91 -22.41 55.41
C SER A 83 -67.66 -21.26 56.40
N VAL A 84 -68.22 -21.41 57.61
CA VAL A 84 -67.90 -20.60 58.80
C VAL A 84 -67.02 -21.44 59.73
N GLU A 85 -66.01 -20.76 60.28
CA GLU A 85 -64.93 -21.19 61.15
C GLU A 85 -65.30 -21.96 62.42
N SER A 86 -64.36 -22.81 62.84
CA SER A 86 -64.41 -23.81 63.91
C SER A 86 -64.25 -23.24 65.33
N LYS A 87 -65.01 -23.78 66.30
CA LYS A 87 -64.73 -23.65 67.74
C LYS A 87 -64.42 -25.01 68.38
N LYS A 88 -63.36 -25.03 69.20
CA LYS A 88 -62.87 -26.12 70.06
C LYS A 88 -63.90 -26.53 71.12
N ILE A 89 -63.92 -27.81 71.49
CA ILE A 89 -64.63 -28.36 72.66
C ILE A 89 -63.60 -29.06 73.57
N GLU A 90 -63.67 -28.71 74.85
CA GLU A 90 -62.88 -29.20 75.98
C GLU A 90 -63.39 -30.53 76.55
N ASN A 91 -62.45 -31.26 77.18
CA ASN A 91 -62.63 -32.53 77.87
C ASN A 91 -63.56 -32.43 79.09
N ASN A 92 -64.36 -33.47 79.35
CA ASN A 92 -64.91 -33.75 80.68
C ASN A 92 -64.70 -35.23 81.05
N GLU A 93 -63.98 -35.42 82.15
CA GLU A 93 -63.92 -36.64 82.96
C GLU A 93 -65.30 -36.86 83.61
N VAL A 94 -65.76 -38.12 83.68
CA VAL A 94 -66.99 -38.48 84.40
C VAL A 94 -66.62 -39.36 85.60
N GLU A 95 -67.09 -38.89 86.75
CA GLU A 95 -66.85 -39.36 88.10
C GLU A 95 -67.49 -40.71 88.44
N GLU A 96 -66.77 -41.44 89.28
CA GLU A 96 -66.93 -42.81 89.77
C GLU A 96 -67.94 -42.94 90.94
N LYS A 97 -69.01 -42.12 90.97
CA LYS A 97 -69.83 -41.91 92.20
C LYS A 97 -71.17 -42.66 92.26
N ASP A 98 -71.75 -43.07 91.13
CA ASP A 98 -73.15 -43.56 91.13
C ASP A 98 -73.33 -45.06 91.45
N THR A 99 -72.24 -45.83 91.60
CA THR A 99 -72.35 -47.30 91.79
C THR A 99 -72.37 -47.78 93.24
N LYS A 100 -72.02 -46.93 94.22
CA LYS A 100 -71.95 -47.35 95.64
C LYS A 100 -73.28 -47.24 96.40
N GLU A 101 -74.18 -46.35 95.98
CA GLU A 101 -75.44 -46.08 96.68
C GLU A 101 -76.47 -47.20 96.44
N GLU A 102 -76.57 -47.69 95.19
CA GLU A 102 -77.46 -48.82 94.83
C GLU A 102 -77.05 -50.17 95.47
N ILE A 103 -75.76 -50.38 95.76
CA ILE A 103 -75.27 -51.63 96.38
C ILE A 103 -75.65 -51.72 97.86
N SER A 104 -75.93 -50.59 98.53
CA SER A 104 -76.26 -50.56 99.95
C SER A 104 -77.73 -50.90 100.25
N GLU A 105 -78.65 -50.55 99.35
CA GLU A 105 -80.09 -50.84 99.51
C GLU A 105 -80.47 -52.31 99.24
N ILE A 106 -79.60 -53.06 98.57
CA ILE A 106 -79.84 -54.48 98.23
C ILE A 106 -79.56 -55.42 99.41
N LYS A 107 -78.87 -54.95 100.47
CA LYS A 107 -78.36 -55.83 101.53
C LYS A 107 -79.35 -56.32 102.60
N GLU A 108 -80.62 -55.88 102.62
CA GLU A 108 -81.58 -56.36 103.65
C GLU A 108 -83.03 -56.56 103.17
N LYS A 109 -83.28 -56.86 101.88
CA LYS A 109 -84.58 -57.40 101.48
C LYS A 109 -84.56 -58.92 101.59
N LYS A 110 -85.02 -59.45 102.72
CA LYS A 110 -85.36 -60.87 102.88
C LYS A 110 -86.37 -61.21 101.77
N LEU A 111 -85.99 -62.06 100.82
CA LEU A 111 -86.83 -62.46 99.70
C LEU A 111 -88.19 -62.93 100.24
N ASP A 112 -89.29 -62.30 99.83
CA ASP A 112 -90.64 -62.75 100.20
C ASP A 112 -91.01 -63.96 99.32
N ILE A 113 -90.55 -65.13 99.77
CA ILE A 113 -90.62 -66.41 99.05
C ILE A 113 -92.05 -66.71 98.60
N SER A 114 -93.04 -66.33 99.40
CA SER A 114 -94.46 -66.57 99.12
C SER A 114 -94.94 -65.88 97.84
N LYS A 115 -94.44 -64.67 97.56
CA LYS A 115 -94.78 -63.91 96.35
C LYS A 115 -94.07 -64.43 95.10
N PHE A 116 -92.83 -64.87 95.23
CA PHE A 116 -92.09 -65.48 94.13
C PHE A 116 -92.76 -66.79 93.68
N ILE A 117 -93.15 -67.63 94.65
CA ILE A 117 -93.81 -68.90 94.37
C ILE A 117 -95.19 -68.71 93.76
N GLU A 118 -95.92 -67.69 94.19
CA GLU A 118 -97.22 -67.37 93.58
C GLU A 118 -97.08 -67.02 92.09
N VAL A 119 -96.10 -66.20 91.71
CA VAL A 119 -95.88 -65.82 90.31
C VAL A 119 -95.28 -66.99 89.51
N PHE A 120 -94.32 -67.71 90.08
CA PHE A 120 -93.65 -68.82 89.38
C PHE A 120 -94.61 -70.00 89.13
N SER A 121 -95.49 -70.33 90.09
CA SER A 121 -96.52 -71.37 89.91
C SER A 121 -97.63 -70.97 88.93
N GLN A 122 -97.88 -69.67 88.72
CA GLN A 122 -98.81 -69.20 87.69
C GLN A 122 -98.26 -69.33 86.27
N GLU A 123 -96.93 -69.37 86.12
CA GLU A 123 -96.27 -69.46 84.82
C GLU A 123 -95.95 -70.92 84.44
N PHE A 124 -95.86 -71.82 85.43
CA PHE A 124 -95.62 -73.25 85.26
C PHE A 124 -96.69 -74.12 85.94
N ASN A 125 -97.88 -74.16 85.35
CA ASN A 125 -99.10 -74.78 85.90
C ASN A 125 -99.04 -76.30 86.19
N PHE A 126 -97.96 -76.97 85.79
CA PHE A 126 -97.74 -78.41 86.01
C PHE A 126 -97.00 -78.71 87.32
N ILE A 127 -96.50 -77.69 88.02
CA ILE A 127 -95.80 -77.83 89.29
C ILE A 127 -96.81 -77.66 90.43
N ASN A 128 -96.90 -78.65 91.32
CA ASN A 128 -97.79 -78.59 92.47
C ASN A 128 -97.31 -77.51 93.45
N LYS A 129 -98.16 -76.51 93.73
CA LYS A 129 -97.79 -75.30 94.48
C LYS A 129 -97.35 -75.63 95.91
N ASP A 130 -98.00 -76.59 96.57
CA ASP A 130 -97.69 -76.95 97.95
C ASP A 130 -96.36 -77.73 98.05
N GLU A 131 -96.12 -78.65 97.11
CA GLU A 131 -94.91 -79.45 97.00
C GLU A 131 -93.70 -78.57 96.66
N PHE A 132 -93.86 -77.61 95.73
CA PHE A 132 -92.83 -76.62 95.40
C PHE A 132 -92.56 -75.62 96.53
N ASN A 133 -93.57 -75.27 97.34
CA ASN A 133 -93.39 -74.45 98.53
C ASN A 133 -92.51 -75.17 99.56
N GLU A 134 -92.80 -76.45 99.85
CA GLU A 134 -91.97 -77.29 100.71
C GLU A 134 -90.55 -77.44 100.14
N GLU A 135 -90.40 -77.61 98.83
CA GLU A 135 -89.11 -77.77 98.19
C GLU A 135 -88.28 -76.46 98.10
N MET A 136 -88.95 -75.30 98.15
CA MET A 136 -88.33 -73.98 98.20
C MET A 136 -88.05 -73.50 99.63
N GLU A 137 -88.80 -73.99 100.63
CA GLU A 137 -88.46 -73.86 102.05
C GLU A 137 -87.38 -74.87 102.48
N ASN A 138 -87.10 -75.87 101.64
CA ASN A 138 -85.96 -76.76 101.82
C ASN A 138 -84.65 -76.00 101.57
N ASP A 139 -84.01 -75.63 102.68
CA ASP A 139 -82.71 -74.93 102.72
C ASP A 139 -81.63 -75.60 101.85
N GLU A 140 -81.68 -76.92 101.65
CA GLU A 140 -80.71 -77.64 100.82
C GLU A 140 -80.89 -77.34 99.32
N ILE A 141 -82.14 -77.23 98.87
CA ILE A 141 -82.47 -77.01 97.45
C ILE A 141 -82.30 -75.54 97.09
N MET A 142 -82.79 -74.62 97.94
CA MET A 142 -82.51 -73.20 97.76
C MET A 142 -81.02 -72.87 97.91
N GLY A 143 -80.30 -73.57 98.80
CA GLY A 143 -78.84 -73.50 98.88
C GLY A 143 -78.18 -73.83 97.54
N LYS A 144 -78.59 -74.92 96.87
CA LYS A 144 -78.09 -75.33 95.54
C LYS A 144 -78.44 -74.32 94.43
N ILE A 145 -79.64 -73.72 94.45
CA ILE A 145 -80.05 -72.70 93.48
C ILE A 145 -79.23 -71.42 93.66
N ILE A 146 -79.08 -70.95 94.90
CA ILE A 146 -78.26 -69.78 95.23
C ILE A 146 -76.80 -70.02 94.84
N GLU A 147 -76.27 -71.22 95.07
CA GLU A 147 -74.91 -71.60 94.66
C GLU A 147 -74.74 -71.60 93.13
N LYS A 148 -75.74 -72.10 92.38
CA LYS A 148 -75.76 -72.01 90.90
C LYS A 148 -75.83 -70.57 90.39
N ILE A 149 -76.63 -69.70 91.02
CA ILE A 149 -76.72 -68.29 90.64
C ILE A 149 -75.42 -67.56 91.00
N LYS A 150 -74.89 -67.76 92.21
CA LYS A 150 -73.61 -67.18 92.64
C LYS A 150 -72.47 -67.61 91.72
N SER A 151 -72.38 -68.90 91.37
CA SER A 151 -71.37 -69.39 90.43
C SER A 151 -71.52 -68.79 89.03
N ALA A 152 -72.75 -68.58 88.54
CA ALA A 152 -73.00 -67.91 87.27
C ALA A 152 -72.56 -66.43 87.29
N PHE A 153 -72.88 -65.68 88.35
CA PHE A 153 -72.44 -64.29 88.50
C PHE A 153 -70.92 -64.17 88.67
N VAL A 154 -70.30 -65.02 89.50
CA VAL A 154 -68.83 -65.10 89.63
C VAL A 154 -68.17 -65.42 88.28
N SER A 155 -68.77 -66.29 87.46
CA SER A 155 -68.25 -66.59 86.12
C SER A 155 -68.33 -65.38 85.18
N LYS A 156 -69.37 -64.56 85.30
CA LYS A 156 -69.59 -63.35 84.50
C LYS A 156 -68.71 -62.19 84.95
N ASP A 157 -68.52 -62.02 86.25
CA ASP A 157 -67.57 -61.06 86.82
C ASP A 157 -66.14 -61.36 86.34
N ASN A 158 -65.74 -62.64 86.34
CA ASN A 158 -64.46 -63.06 85.78
C ASN A 158 -64.33 -62.77 84.27
N GLU A 159 -65.42 -62.95 83.49
CA GLU A 159 -65.44 -62.62 82.05
C GLU A 159 -65.29 -61.10 81.83
N ILE A 160 -65.99 -60.29 82.62
CA ILE A 160 -65.93 -58.82 82.58
C ILE A 160 -64.54 -58.33 82.98
N GLU A 161 -63.96 -58.87 84.06
CA GLU A 161 -62.61 -58.54 84.50
C GLU A 161 -61.57 -58.85 83.41
N ASN A 162 -61.70 -60.00 82.74
CA ASN A 162 -60.81 -60.39 81.63
C ASN A 162 -60.93 -59.44 80.43
N LYS A 163 -62.15 -59.10 80.01
CA LYS A 163 -62.37 -58.12 78.90
C LYS A 163 -61.87 -56.73 79.27
N THR A 164 -62.03 -56.32 80.53
CA THR A 164 -61.52 -55.04 81.02
C THR A 164 -60.00 -54.99 80.96
N LYS A 165 -59.30 -56.05 81.39
CA LYS A 165 -57.84 -56.19 81.23
C LYS A 165 -57.41 -56.15 79.76
N GLU A 166 -58.19 -56.72 78.85
CA GLU A 166 -57.91 -56.68 77.41
C GLU A 166 -58.08 -55.27 76.82
N ILE A 167 -59.14 -54.55 77.21
CA ILE A 167 -59.37 -53.15 76.81
C ILE A 167 -58.23 -52.26 77.30
N VAL A 168 -57.77 -52.42 78.55
CA VAL A 168 -56.62 -51.67 79.08
C VAL A 168 -55.36 -51.94 78.26
N LYS A 169 -55.07 -53.21 77.92
CA LYS A 169 -53.94 -53.56 77.05
C LYS A 169 -54.05 -52.92 75.66
N LEU A 170 -55.24 -52.94 75.05
CA LEU A 170 -55.49 -52.29 73.76
C LEU A 170 -55.32 -50.76 73.84
N SER A 171 -55.77 -50.15 74.94
CA SER A 171 -55.61 -48.72 75.17
C SER A 171 -54.14 -48.31 75.31
N ILE A 172 -53.34 -49.09 76.02
CA ILE A 172 -51.88 -48.87 76.12
C ILE A 172 -51.25 -48.95 74.73
N LYS A 173 -51.57 -50.00 73.96
CA LYS A 173 -51.04 -50.18 72.60
C LYS A 173 -51.46 -49.08 71.63
N LYS A 174 -52.68 -48.54 71.76
CA LYS A 174 -53.15 -47.39 70.99
C LYS A 174 -52.30 -46.15 71.28
N ASN A 175 -52.03 -45.88 72.56
CA ASN A 175 -51.22 -44.73 72.98
C ASN A 175 -49.76 -44.84 72.49
N GLU A 176 -49.19 -46.04 72.52
CA GLU A 176 -47.86 -46.32 71.95
C GLU A 176 -47.83 -46.01 70.44
N LEU A 177 -48.80 -46.53 69.67
CA LEU A 177 -48.90 -46.25 68.23
C LEU A 177 -49.09 -44.76 67.92
N GLU A 178 -49.86 -44.03 68.73
CA GLU A 178 -50.05 -42.58 68.55
C GLU A 178 -48.74 -41.81 68.80
N SER A 179 -47.95 -42.25 69.79
CA SER A 179 -46.61 -41.71 70.05
C SER A 179 -45.64 -42.01 68.89
N ASP A 180 -45.68 -43.22 68.34
CA ASP A 180 -44.87 -43.61 67.19
C ASP A 180 -45.23 -42.78 65.95
N ILE A 181 -46.53 -42.56 65.69
CA ILE A 181 -47.01 -41.71 64.59
C ILE A 181 -46.50 -40.27 64.73
N LYS A 182 -46.58 -39.70 65.94
CA LYS A 182 -46.06 -38.34 66.20
C LYS A 182 -44.56 -38.26 65.91
N THR A 183 -43.80 -39.25 66.34
CA THR A 183 -42.35 -39.33 66.11
C THR A 183 -42.04 -39.47 64.61
N LEU A 184 -42.76 -40.34 63.91
CA LEU A 184 -42.58 -40.55 62.48
C LEU A 184 -42.89 -39.28 61.68
N ASN A 185 -43.98 -38.58 62.01
CA ASN A 185 -44.35 -37.32 61.38
C ASN A 185 -43.26 -36.24 61.59
N SER A 186 -42.70 -36.13 62.80
CA SER A 186 -41.58 -35.23 63.05
C SER A 186 -40.36 -35.57 62.17
N CYS A 187 -40.02 -36.86 62.06
CA CYS A 187 -38.94 -37.33 61.18
C CYS A 187 -39.20 -37.03 59.70
N ILE A 188 -40.44 -37.17 59.23
CA ILE A 188 -40.83 -36.85 57.84
C ILE A 188 -40.63 -35.36 57.57
N VAL A 189 -41.13 -34.49 58.45
CA VAL A 189 -40.97 -33.03 58.33
C VAL A 189 -39.50 -32.63 58.30
N GLU A 190 -38.65 -33.24 59.14
CA GLU A 190 -37.21 -32.98 59.10
C GLU A 190 -36.56 -33.41 57.78
N LYS A 191 -36.97 -34.55 57.22
CA LYS A 191 -36.45 -35.05 55.93
C LYS A 191 -36.91 -34.18 54.78
N GLU A 192 -38.15 -33.72 54.78
CA GLU A 192 -38.71 -32.81 53.78
C GLU A 192 -37.99 -31.46 53.78
N ASN A 193 -37.75 -30.88 54.96
CA ASN A 193 -36.96 -29.66 55.11
C ASN A 193 -35.53 -29.80 54.60
N LYS A 194 -34.87 -30.95 54.89
CA LYS A 194 -33.54 -31.26 54.34
C LYS A 194 -33.57 -31.40 52.81
N ASN A 195 -34.61 -32.00 52.26
CA ASN A 195 -34.76 -32.17 50.82
C ASN A 195 -34.95 -30.81 50.11
N ASN A 196 -35.80 -29.93 50.66
CA ASN A 196 -35.99 -28.57 50.15
C ASN A 196 -34.68 -27.76 50.17
N LEU A 197 -33.87 -27.90 51.22
CA LEU A 197 -32.56 -27.25 51.30
C LEU A 197 -31.59 -27.77 50.22
N LEU A 198 -31.63 -29.07 49.92
CA LEU A 198 -30.80 -29.68 48.86
C LEU A 198 -31.25 -29.23 47.46
N GLU A 199 -32.56 -29.16 47.20
CA GLU A 199 -33.09 -28.67 45.93
C GLU A 199 -32.70 -27.21 45.67
N ASN A 200 -32.79 -26.35 46.70
CA ASN A 200 -32.33 -24.96 46.60
C ASN A 200 -30.84 -24.86 46.28
N LYS A 201 -29.99 -25.67 46.95
CA LYS A 201 -28.56 -25.72 46.67
C LYS A 201 -28.26 -26.21 45.25
N LYS A 202 -29.02 -27.18 44.75
CA LYS A 202 -28.91 -27.68 43.38
C LYS A 202 -29.23 -26.56 42.38
N PHE A 203 -30.33 -25.83 42.60
CA PHE A 203 -30.71 -24.68 41.76
C PHE A 203 -29.63 -23.59 41.73
N GLU A 204 -29.05 -23.25 42.89
CA GLU A 204 -27.93 -22.30 42.96
C GLU A 204 -26.69 -22.78 42.18
N LEU A 205 -26.39 -24.08 42.22
CA LEU A 205 -25.27 -24.66 41.48
C LEU A 205 -25.53 -24.67 39.98
N GLU A 206 -26.75 -24.99 39.54
CA GLU A 206 -27.16 -24.93 38.14
C GLU A 206 -26.97 -23.51 37.57
N GLY A 207 -27.41 -22.48 38.30
CA GLY A 207 -27.20 -21.08 37.89
C GLY A 207 -25.72 -20.68 37.82
N LYS A 208 -24.86 -21.21 38.70
CA LYS A 208 -23.40 -21.00 38.62
C LYS A 208 -22.79 -21.69 37.41
N ILE A 209 -23.23 -22.91 37.08
CA ILE A 209 -22.78 -23.65 35.90
C ILE A 209 -23.15 -22.91 34.62
N GLU A 210 -24.38 -22.40 34.53
CA GLU A 210 -24.83 -21.63 33.37
C GLU A 210 -23.98 -20.36 33.16
N ASN A 211 -23.67 -19.62 34.23
CA ASN A 211 -22.80 -18.46 34.17
C ASN A 211 -21.36 -18.83 33.73
N LEU A 212 -20.82 -19.94 34.26
CA LEU A 212 -19.51 -20.44 33.83
C LEU A 212 -19.51 -20.83 32.34
N ASN A 213 -20.55 -21.50 31.86
CA ASN A 213 -20.68 -21.87 30.45
C ASN A 213 -20.71 -20.62 29.54
N ASN A 214 -21.44 -19.58 29.94
CA ASN A 214 -21.45 -18.31 29.20
C ASN A 214 -20.05 -17.69 29.11
N LYS A 215 -19.30 -17.66 30.22
CA LYS A 215 -17.92 -17.17 30.24
C LYS A 215 -16.98 -18.01 29.38
N VAL A 216 -17.15 -19.33 29.37
CA VAL A 216 -16.37 -20.23 28.50
C VAL A 216 -16.63 -19.91 27.03
N ASN A 217 -17.90 -19.73 26.64
CA ASN A 217 -18.26 -19.36 25.27
C ASN A 217 -17.66 -18.00 24.86
N GLU A 218 -17.69 -17.00 25.75
CA GLU A 218 -17.05 -15.70 25.51
C GLU A 218 -15.54 -15.84 25.28
N LEU A 219 -14.86 -16.65 26.09
CA LEU A 219 -13.43 -16.92 25.94
C LEU A 219 -13.10 -17.69 24.66
N GLU A 220 -13.95 -18.65 24.25
CA GLU A 220 -13.79 -19.36 22.98
C GLU A 220 -13.94 -18.43 21.78
N ASN A 221 -14.90 -17.52 21.81
CA ASN A 221 -15.07 -16.49 20.77
C ASN A 221 -13.86 -15.55 20.71
N LEU A 222 -13.37 -15.08 21.85
CA LEU A 222 -12.15 -14.25 21.92
C LEU A 222 -10.94 -14.99 21.37
N LYS A 223 -10.78 -16.28 21.72
CA LYS A 223 -9.71 -17.13 21.19
C LYS A 223 -9.83 -17.27 19.67
N GLY A 224 -11.04 -17.47 19.14
CA GLY A 224 -11.28 -17.54 17.70
C GLY A 224 -10.83 -16.27 16.98
N ASN A 225 -11.24 -15.11 17.48
CA ASN A 225 -10.83 -13.81 16.92
C ASN A 225 -9.31 -13.63 16.95
N LEU A 226 -8.65 -13.94 18.07
CA LEU A 226 -7.19 -13.84 18.18
C LEU A 226 -6.45 -14.77 17.20
N VAL A 227 -6.98 -15.96 16.95
CA VAL A 227 -6.39 -16.88 15.95
C VAL A 227 -6.48 -16.25 14.56
N THR A 228 -7.62 -15.67 14.19
CA THR A 228 -7.79 -14.96 12.91
C THR A 228 -6.84 -13.77 12.80
N ASP A 229 -6.69 -12.97 13.86
CA ASP A 229 -5.75 -11.83 13.88
C ASP A 229 -4.29 -12.29 13.71
N ILE A 230 -3.90 -13.42 14.32
CA ILE A 230 -2.56 -13.99 14.14
C ILE A 230 -2.34 -14.44 12.69
N GLU A 231 -3.34 -15.07 12.07
CA GLU A 231 -3.26 -15.49 10.67
C GLU A 231 -3.13 -14.30 9.72
N THR A 232 -3.94 -13.25 9.90
CA THR A 232 -3.86 -12.03 9.08
C THR A 232 -2.49 -11.35 9.22
N LEU A 233 -2.01 -11.16 10.45
CA LEU A 233 -0.67 -10.60 10.70
C LEU A 233 0.45 -11.44 10.09
N LYS A 234 0.31 -12.78 10.10
CA LYS A 234 1.29 -13.67 9.46
C LYS A 234 1.29 -13.51 7.95
N THR A 235 0.13 -13.36 7.31
CA THR A 235 0.03 -13.10 5.87
C THR A 235 0.64 -11.76 5.49
N GLU A 236 0.35 -10.70 6.25
CA GLU A 236 0.91 -9.36 6.04
C GLU A 236 2.43 -9.36 6.19
N LYS A 237 2.95 -9.99 7.26
CA LYS A 237 4.40 -10.16 7.48
C LYS A 237 5.08 -10.85 6.30
N ASN A 238 4.47 -11.89 5.74
CA ASN A 238 5.02 -12.59 4.59
C ASN A 238 5.05 -11.70 3.34
N SER A 239 3.98 -10.93 3.09
CA SER A 239 3.94 -9.95 2.00
C SER A 239 5.05 -8.91 2.13
N LEU A 240 5.18 -8.31 3.32
CA LEU A 240 6.22 -7.32 3.61
C LEU A 240 7.64 -7.88 3.44
N ASN A 241 7.86 -9.14 3.81
CA ASN A 241 9.15 -9.80 3.59
C ASN A 241 9.47 -9.99 2.10
N ILE A 242 8.47 -10.33 1.28
CA ILE A 242 8.65 -10.45 -0.17
C ILE A 242 9.00 -9.08 -0.77
N ASP A 243 8.27 -8.03 -0.39
CA ASP A 243 8.54 -6.67 -0.85
C ASP A 243 9.94 -6.18 -0.45
N LEU A 244 10.37 -6.49 0.78
CA LEU A 244 11.71 -6.17 1.26
C LEU A 244 12.79 -6.87 0.44
N GLU A 245 12.63 -8.16 0.14
CA GLU A 245 13.60 -8.90 -0.69
C GLU A 245 13.64 -8.38 -2.13
N ASN A 246 12.49 -8.00 -2.70
CA ASN A 246 12.46 -7.35 -4.00
C ASN A 246 13.21 -6.00 -3.99
N LYS A 247 12.97 -5.18 -2.96
CA LYS A 247 13.68 -3.89 -2.80
C LYS A 247 15.18 -4.05 -2.60
N LYS A 248 15.63 -5.09 -1.90
CA LYS A 248 17.06 -5.40 -1.77
C LYS A 248 17.71 -5.74 -3.12
N LYS A 249 17.02 -6.53 -3.96
CA LYS A 249 17.51 -6.86 -5.31
C LYS A 249 17.63 -5.63 -6.19
N GLU A 250 16.57 -4.81 -6.23
CA GLU A 250 16.56 -3.54 -6.96
C GLU A 250 17.71 -2.62 -6.52
N ASN A 251 17.95 -2.52 -5.20
CA ASN A 251 19.04 -1.70 -4.68
C ASN A 251 20.44 -2.26 -5.05
N ALA A 252 20.59 -3.58 -5.14
CA ALA A 252 21.84 -4.20 -5.58
C ALA A 252 22.11 -3.95 -7.07
N GLU A 253 21.07 -4.01 -7.92
CA GLU A 253 21.15 -3.66 -9.35
C GLU A 253 21.55 -2.19 -9.54
N LEU A 254 20.93 -1.27 -8.78
CA LEU A 254 21.26 0.15 -8.84
C LEU A 254 22.72 0.44 -8.41
N GLU A 255 23.24 -0.24 -7.40
CA GLU A 255 24.64 -0.04 -6.98
C GLU A 255 25.62 -0.54 -8.06
N LEU A 256 25.31 -1.65 -8.72
CA LEU A 256 26.09 -2.16 -9.85
C LEU A 256 26.09 -1.16 -11.03
N ASP A 257 24.92 -0.62 -11.37
CA ASP A 257 24.79 0.38 -12.44
C ASP A 257 25.59 1.65 -12.13
N LYS A 258 25.55 2.10 -10.87
CA LYS A 258 26.33 3.25 -10.40
C LYS A 258 27.83 3.01 -10.49
N GLU A 259 28.31 1.81 -10.14
CA GLU A 259 29.72 1.42 -10.30
C GLU A 259 30.12 1.44 -11.79
N ASN A 260 29.32 0.82 -12.66
CA ASN A 260 29.54 0.81 -14.11
C ASN A 260 29.58 2.22 -14.72
N LEU A 261 28.67 3.11 -14.29
CA LEU A 261 28.64 4.50 -14.75
C LEU A 261 29.86 5.28 -14.26
N THR A 262 30.31 5.03 -13.04
CA THR A 262 31.51 5.65 -12.47
C THR A 262 32.76 5.26 -13.27
N ASP A 263 32.89 3.97 -13.60
CA ASP A 263 33.98 3.47 -14.44
C ASP A 263 33.96 4.06 -15.84
N LYS A 264 32.77 4.14 -16.46
CA LYS A 264 32.62 4.75 -17.79
C LYS A 264 32.97 6.24 -17.77
N ASN A 265 32.57 6.96 -16.72
CA ASN A 265 32.88 8.37 -16.58
C ASN A 265 34.39 8.61 -16.40
N SER A 266 35.07 7.76 -15.62
CA SER A 266 36.53 7.81 -15.47
C SER A 266 37.25 7.65 -16.80
N LYS A 267 36.84 6.66 -17.62
CA LYS A 267 37.42 6.45 -18.96
C LYS A 267 37.20 7.64 -19.90
N LEU A 268 36.02 8.25 -19.86
CA LEU A 268 35.72 9.44 -20.68
C LEU A 268 36.55 10.66 -20.26
N ILE A 269 36.84 10.80 -18.97
CA ILE A 269 37.72 11.86 -18.47
C ILE A 269 39.14 11.65 -19.01
N GLU A 270 39.67 10.43 -18.94
CA GLU A 270 40.99 10.10 -19.50
C GLU A 270 41.07 10.38 -21.00
N GLU A 271 40.05 9.96 -21.77
CA GLU A 271 39.96 10.20 -23.22
C GLU A 271 39.91 11.70 -23.55
N LYS A 272 39.13 12.48 -22.79
CA LYS A 272 39.05 13.93 -22.95
C LYS A 272 40.38 14.62 -22.67
N GLU A 273 41.11 14.18 -21.65
CA GLU A 273 42.44 14.72 -21.35
C GLU A 273 43.45 14.41 -22.45
N GLU A 274 43.43 13.20 -23.01
CA GLU A 274 44.28 12.82 -24.13
C GLU A 274 43.98 13.66 -25.37
N LEU A 275 42.72 13.80 -25.74
CA LEU A 275 42.30 14.59 -26.90
C LEU A 275 42.67 16.08 -26.74
N ASN A 276 42.60 16.61 -25.51
CA ASN A 276 43.10 17.94 -25.20
C ASN A 276 44.62 18.08 -25.33
N ARG A 277 45.39 17.05 -24.97
CA ARG A 277 46.85 17.02 -25.21
C ARG A 277 47.16 17.05 -26.70
N GLU A 278 46.49 16.20 -27.48
CA GLU A 278 46.66 16.14 -28.93
C GLU A 278 46.32 17.48 -29.61
N ASN A 279 45.21 18.12 -29.23
CA ASN A 279 44.82 19.41 -29.79
C ASN A 279 45.85 20.50 -29.49
N LYS A 280 46.34 20.58 -28.25
CA LYS A 280 47.44 21.51 -27.90
C LYS A 280 48.70 21.28 -28.74
N GLU A 281 49.01 20.03 -29.08
CA GLU A 281 50.14 19.72 -29.94
C GLU A 281 49.90 20.14 -31.39
N LYS A 282 48.69 19.91 -31.91
CA LYS A 282 48.27 20.35 -33.26
C LYS A 282 48.29 21.87 -33.37
N ASP A 283 47.80 22.60 -32.37
CA ASP A 283 47.82 24.07 -32.34
C ASP A 283 49.26 24.61 -32.38
N LYS A 284 50.17 24.02 -31.60
CA LYS A 284 51.60 24.37 -31.64
C LYS A 284 52.23 24.10 -33.01
N LYS A 285 51.85 23.01 -33.68
CA LYS A 285 52.31 22.69 -35.04
C LYS A 285 51.77 23.70 -36.05
N LEU A 286 50.50 24.09 -35.93
CA LEU A 286 49.85 25.06 -36.80
C LEU A 286 50.48 26.46 -36.64
N GLU A 287 50.74 26.91 -35.41
CA GLU A 287 51.37 28.21 -35.16
C GLU A 287 52.77 28.29 -35.80
N LYS A 288 53.55 27.21 -35.71
CA LYS A 288 54.86 27.12 -36.39
C LYS A 288 54.72 27.18 -37.90
N PHE A 289 53.71 26.50 -38.47
CA PHE A 289 53.45 26.52 -39.90
C PHE A 289 53.06 27.91 -40.40
N MET A 290 52.18 28.62 -39.68
CA MET A 290 51.76 29.98 -40.06
C MET A 290 52.91 30.97 -40.07
N LYS A 291 53.79 30.94 -39.06
CA LYS A 291 55.01 31.79 -39.04
C LYS A 291 55.91 31.53 -40.25
N LEU A 292 56.14 30.25 -40.58
CA LEU A 292 56.95 29.88 -41.73
C LEU A 292 56.30 30.31 -43.05
N PHE A 293 54.97 30.24 -43.14
CA PHE A 293 54.23 30.69 -44.31
C PHE A 293 54.34 32.21 -44.52
N GLU A 294 54.16 33.01 -43.46
CA GLU A 294 54.32 34.46 -43.51
C GLU A 294 55.74 34.87 -43.95
N GLU A 295 56.77 34.20 -43.43
CA GLU A 295 58.17 34.42 -43.85
C GLU A 295 58.33 34.18 -45.35
N LYS A 296 57.79 33.07 -45.87
CA LYS A 296 57.88 32.72 -47.29
C LYS A 296 57.07 33.65 -48.19
N GLU A 297 55.92 34.13 -47.72
CA GLU A 297 55.11 35.10 -48.46
C GLU A 297 55.86 36.44 -48.60
N ASN A 298 56.52 36.89 -47.53
CA ASN A 298 57.33 38.11 -47.53
C ASN A 298 58.57 37.98 -48.44
N GLU A 299 59.25 36.83 -48.43
CA GLU A 299 60.33 36.54 -49.39
C GLU A 299 59.85 36.61 -50.85
N LEU A 300 58.68 36.06 -51.15
CA LEU A 300 58.13 36.02 -52.51
C LEU A 300 57.73 37.41 -53.02
N LYS A 301 57.14 38.26 -52.17
CA LYS A 301 56.86 39.67 -52.50
C LYS A 301 58.13 40.43 -52.88
N SER A 302 59.22 40.23 -52.13
CA SER A 302 60.53 40.83 -52.41
C SER A 302 61.12 40.41 -53.76
N ILE A 303 60.97 39.12 -54.13
CA ILE A 303 61.46 38.59 -55.41
C ILE A 303 60.63 39.14 -56.59
N GLY A 304 59.33 39.31 -56.42
CA GLY A 304 58.43 39.83 -57.48
C GLY A 304 58.82 41.21 -57.98
N ASP A 305 59.14 42.13 -57.06
CA ASP A 305 59.61 43.49 -57.38
C ASP A 305 60.92 43.47 -58.19
N LEU A 306 61.86 42.58 -57.81
CA LEU A 306 63.15 42.44 -58.49
C LEU A 306 62.98 41.89 -59.91
N LEU A 307 62.05 40.96 -60.12
CA LEU A 307 61.77 40.41 -61.44
C LEU A 307 61.16 41.45 -62.39
N GLN A 308 60.24 42.29 -61.88
CA GLN A 308 59.66 43.39 -62.66
C GLN A 308 60.72 44.42 -63.04
N ALA A 309 61.57 44.79 -62.09
CA ALA A 309 62.72 45.66 -62.30
C ALA A 309 63.67 45.13 -63.40
N LYS A 310 63.97 43.83 -63.37
CA LYS A 310 64.87 43.19 -64.34
C LYS A 310 64.31 43.21 -65.75
N LYS A 311 63.02 42.89 -65.94
CA LYS A 311 62.35 42.99 -67.24
C LYS A 311 62.38 44.41 -67.80
N LEU A 312 62.19 45.40 -66.93
CA LEU A 312 62.18 46.81 -67.31
C LEU A 312 63.57 47.31 -67.72
N TYR A 313 64.62 46.85 -67.03
CA TYR A 313 66.00 47.10 -67.42
C TYR A 313 66.32 46.53 -68.80
N ASP A 314 65.91 45.29 -69.08
CA ASP A 314 66.16 44.67 -70.38
C ASP A 314 65.41 45.40 -71.51
N LYS A 315 64.17 45.88 -71.26
CA LYS A 315 63.44 46.77 -72.18
C LYS A 315 64.17 48.10 -72.40
N TYR A 316 64.60 48.75 -71.32
CA TYR A 316 65.33 50.01 -71.38
C TYR A 316 66.58 49.89 -72.27
N LEU A 317 67.37 48.82 -72.12
CA LEU A 317 68.55 48.56 -72.96
C LEU A 317 68.25 48.29 -74.44
N SER A 318 67.01 47.92 -74.78
CA SER A 318 66.59 47.71 -76.18
C SER A 318 66.23 49.00 -76.94
N MET A 319 66.16 50.14 -76.25
CA MET A 319 65.87 51.43 -76.85
C MET A 319 66.95 51.88 -77.86
N GLU A 320 66.63 52.87 -78.69
CA GLU A 320 67.57 53.40 -79.66
C GLU A 320 68.85 53.93 -78.98
N THR A 321 70.02 53.51 -79.47
CA THR A 321 71.35 53.88 -78.91
C THR A 321 71.55 55.40 -78.82
N ARG A 322 70.93 56.15 -79.74
CA ARG A 322 70.96 57.62 -79.71
C ARG A 322 70.31 58.17 -78.44
N ILE A 323 69.14 57.65 -78.05
CA ILE A 323 68.41 58.08 -76.86
C ILE A 323 69.09 57.55 -75.61
N LEU A 324 69.54 56.29 -75.61
CA LEU A 324 70.34 55.73 -74.53
C LEU A 324 71.58 56.58 -74.22
N SER A 325 72.32 57.06 -75.22
CA SER A 325 73.50 57.90 -74.99
C SER A 325 73.20 59.21 -74.25
N LYS A 326 71.97 59.74 -74.37
CA LYS A 326 71.51 60.93 -73.65
C LYS A 326 71.17 60.64 -72.19
N LEU A 327 70.75 59.41 -71.90
CA LEU A 327 70.32 58.96 -70.58
C LEU A 327 71.45 58.30 -69.77
N ASP A 328 72.62 58.04 -70.37
CA ASP A 328 73.71 57.28 -69.74
C ASP A 328 74.19 57.86 -68.40
N ASN A 329 74.19 59.19 -68.27
CA ASN A 329 74.55 59.88 -67.02
C ASN A 329 73.39 59.98 -66.00
N VAL A 330 72.19 59.54 -66.35
CA VAL A 330 70.96 59.65 -65.54
C VAL A 330 70.48 58.28 -65.09
N LEU A 331 70.35 57.34 -66.01
CA LEU A 331 70.03 55.93 -65.79
C LEU A 331 71.17 55.08 -66.34
N ILE A 332 72.05 54.65 -65.43
CA ILE A 332 73.33 54.01 -65.75
C ILE A 332 73.08 52.65 -66.42
N GLN A 333 73.66 52.46 -67.61
CA GLN A 333 73.43 51.27 -68.46
C GLN A 333 74.41 50.11 -68.22
N ARG A 334 75.44 50.32 -67.41
CA ARG A 334 76.56 49.37 -67.23
C ARG A 334 76.11 48.00 -66.74
N ASP A 335 75.24 48.00 -65.73
CA ASP A 335 74.73 46.80 -65.07
C ASP A 335 73.38 47.10 -64.40
N PHE A 336 72.64 46.04 -64.09
CA PHE A 336 71.29 46.14 -63.55
C PHE A 336 71.28 46.86 -62.20
N GLU A 337 72.25 46.59 -61.33
CA GLU A 337 72.41 47.20 -60.02
C GLU A 337 72.63 48.72 -60.12
N SER A 338 73.41 49.15 -61.11
CA SER A 338 73.68 50.57 -61.38
C SER A 338 72.45 51.26 -61.97
N PHE A 339 71.70 50.60 -62.86
CA PHE A 339 70.42 51.10 -63.38
C PHE A 339 69.41 51.34 -62.24
N ILE A 340 69.29 50.36 -61.35
CA ILE A 340 68.44 50.46 -60.16
C ILE A 340 68.93 51.59 -59.25
N SER A 341 70.20 51.60 -58.87
CA SER A 341 70.75 52.61 -57.98
C SER A 341 70.59 54.05 -58.52
N SER A 342 70.71 54.21 -59.84
CA SER A 342 70.58 55.51 -60.50
C SER A 342 69.13 55.97 -60.63
N GLY A 343 68.15 55.09 -60.87
CA GLY A 343 66.74 55.47 -60.96
C GLY A 343 66.02 55.68 -59.62
N TYR A 344 66.58 55.18 -58.51
CA TYR A 344 65.98 55.27 -57.16
C TYR A 344 66.09 56.66 -56.49
N ASN A 345 66.33 57.72 -57.26
CA ASN A 345 66.40 59.08 -56.76
C ASN A 345 65.54 60.03 -57.60
N LEU A 346 64.95 61.04 -56.95
CA LEU A 346 63.99 61.94 -57.61
C LEU A 346 64.66 62.82 -58.67
N SER A 347 65.92 63.20 -58.45
CA SER A 347 66.72 64.00 -59.39
C SER A 347 66.90 63.29 -60.74
N SER A 348 67.09 61.97 -60.73
CA SER A 348 67.18 61.17 -61.95
C SER A 348 65.86 61.17 -62.70
N LEU A 349 64.72 61.06 -62.01
CA LEU A 349 63.41 61.19 -62.66
C LEU A 349 63.22 62.57 -63.29
N ASP A 350 63.59 63.64 -62.57
CA ASP A 350 63.56 65.01 -63.13
C ASP A 350 64.42 65.12 -64.40
N ASN A 351 65.63 64.56 -64.38
CA ASN A 351 66.53 64.56 -65.51
C ASN A 351 66.00 63.73 -66.70
N VAL A 352 65.39 62.56 -66.45
CA VAL A 352 64.72 61.77 -67.50
C VAL A 352 63.61 62.60 -68.14
N TRP A 353 62.76 63.23 -67.32
CA TRP A 353 61.67 64.08 -67.81
C TRP A 353 62.20 65.24 -68.66
N ASP A 354 63.27 65.92 -68.22
CA ASP A 354 63.87 67.04 -68.95
C ASP A 354 64.51 66.59 -70.28
N ILE A 355 65.13 65.40 -70.31
CA ILE A 355 65.68 64.81 -71.54
C ILE A 355 64.56 64.47 -72.53
N VAL A 356 63.47 63.85 -72.07
CA VAL A 356 62.32 63.54 -72.93
C VAL A 356 61.71 64.81 -73.50
N LYS A 357 61.57 65.87 -72.68
CA LYS A 357 61.09 67.19 -73.14
C LYS A 357 61.92 67.76 -74.29
N ILE A 358 63.24 67.63 -74.22
CA ILE A 358 64.16 68.19 -75.23
C ILE A 358 64.18 67.33 -76.49
N GLU A 359 64.24 66.01 -76.32
CA GLU A 359 64.49 65.05 -77.41
C GLU A 359 63.21 64.43 -77.99
N TYR A 360 62.01 64.86 -77.57
CA TYR A 360 60.75 64.17 -77.87
C TYR A 360 60.48 63.85 -79.35
N LYS A 361 60.98 64.67 -80.30
CA LYS A 361 60.85 64.44 -81.75
C LYS A 361 61.75 63.31 -82.26
N ASN A 362 62.80 63.02 -81.52
CA ASN A 362 63.83 62.03 -81.85
C ASN A 362 63.60 60.69 -81.12
N ILE A 363 62.63 60.61 -80.21
CA ILE A 363 62.30 59.39 -79.47
C ILE A 363 61.15 58.70 -80.21
N SER A 364 61.34 57.42 -80.54
CA SER A 364 60.29 56.59 -81.15
C SER A 364 59.09 56.45 -80.21
N SER A 365 57.91 56.14 -80.75
CA SER A 365 56.73 55.89 -79.91
C SER A 365 56.94 54.71 -78.94
N GLU A 366 57.69 53.69 -79.35
CA GLU A 366 58.01 52.53 -78.52
C GLU A 366 58.95 52.91 -77.35
N ASP A 367 59.99 53.70 -77.62
CA ASP A 367 60.93 54.16 -76.59
C ASP A 367 60.24 55.12 -75.60
N LYS A 368 59.27 55.94 -76.05
CA LYS A 368 58.46 56.77 -75.15
C LYS A 368 57.67 55.93 -74.15
N GLU A 369 57.05 54.84 -74.60
CA GLU A 369 56.31 53.93 -73.71
C GLU A 369 57.23 53.21 -72.73
N ILE A 370 58.41 52.75 -73.19
CA ILE A 370 59.42 52.16 -72.31
C ILE A 370 59.85 53.18 -71.23
N LEU A 371 60.12 54.42 -71.61
CA LEU A 371 60.50 55.47 -70.65
C LEU A 371 59.38 55.79 -69.67
N LYS A 372 58.11 55.78 -70.10
CA LYS A 372 56.95 55.95 -69.23
C LYS A 372 56.86 54.82 -68.19
N GLU A 373 57.07 53.57 -68.62
CA GLU A 373 57.13 52.41 -67.72
C GLU A 373 58.29 52.55 -66.71
N VAL A 374 59.49 52.92 -67.18
CA VAL A 374 60.68 53.17 -66.34
C VAL A 374 60.40 54.24 -65.30
N PHE A 375 59.82 55.36 -65.74
CA PHE A 375 59.50 56.50 -64.89
C PHE A 375 58.47 56.15 -63.81
N ALA A 376 57.37 55.51 -64.21
CA ALA A 376 56.31 55.06 -63.30
C ALA A 376 56.83 54.04 -62.27
N PHE A 377 57.65 53.09 -62.72
CA PHE A 377 58.26 52.09 -61.86
C PHE A 377 59.13 52.74 -60.78
N PHE A 378 60.08 53.60 -61.16
CA PHE A 378 60.97 54.23 -60.19
C PHE A 378 60.25 55.19 -59.25
N LEU A 379 59.21 55.91 -59.71
CA LEU A 379 58.39 56.74 -58.82
C LEU A 379 57.69 55.88 -57.75
N THR A 380 57.16 54.71 -58.15
CA THR A 380 56.56 53.73 -57.24
C THR A 380 57.59 53.20 -56.23
N GLN A 381 58.81 52.87 -56.69
CA GLN A 381 59.86 52.40 -55.78
C GLN A 381 60.34 53.48 -54.81
N ILE A 382 60.40 54.75 -55.23
CA ILE A 382 60.72 55.88 -54.34
C ILE A 382 59.65 56.03 -53.25
N ASN A 383 58.37 55.84 -53.58
CA ASN A 383 57.28 55.91 -52.61
C ASN A 383 57.37 54.86 -51.50
N LYS A 384 57.92 53.67 -51.78
CA LYS A 384 58.12 52.61 -50.77
C LYS A 384 59.06 53.01 -49.62
N ARG A 385 59.80 54.12 -49.74
CA ARG A 385 60.64 54.67 -48.65
C ARG A 385 59.83 55.38 -47.57
N PHE A 386 58.58 55.69 -47.84
CA PHE A 386 57.69 56.41 -46.94
C PHE A 386 56.65 55.44 -46.36
N LYS A 387 56.11 55.77 -45.17
CA LYS A 387 55.00 55.00 -44.58
C LYS A 387 53.73 55.08 -45.43
N GLU A 388 53.56 56.20 -46.13
CA GLU A 388 52.46 56.50 -47.06
C GLU A 388 53.05 57.10 -48.34
N ALA A 389 52.45 56.81 -49.50
CA ALA A 389 52.96 57.28 -50.79
C ALA A 389 52.94 58.82 -50.86
N LYS A 390 54.09 59.41 -51.22
CA LYS A 390 54.28 60.87 -51.21
C LYS A 390 54.08 61.51 -52.58
N TYR A 391 54.35 60.76 -53.65
CA TYR A 391 54.33 61.25 -55.02
C TYR A 391 53.34 60.46 -55.87
N GLY A 392 52.64 61.13 -56.77
CA GLY A 392 51.71 60.49 -57.70
C GLY A 392 52.01 60.89 -59.14
N LEU A 393 51.65 60.02 -60.08
CA LEU A 393 51.76 60.30 -61.51
C LEU A 393 50.66 61.28 -61.92
N VAL A 394 51.02 62.20 -62.81
CA VAL A 394 50.07 63.09 -63.47
C VAL A 394 50.02 62.66 -64.93
N GLN A 395 48.91 62.03 -65.31
CA GLN A 395 48.66 61.52 -66.65
C GLN A 395 47.60 62.40 -67.34
N VAL A 396 47.62 62.40 -68.66
CA VAL A 396 46.68 63.15 -69.51
C VAL A 396 46.20 62.20 -70.60
N GLU A 397 44.90 62.17 -70.82
CA GLU A 397 44.32 61.35 -71.87
C GLU A 397 44.26 62.10 -73.21
N ALA A 398 44.47 61.37 -74.31
CA ALA A 398 44.28 61.93 -75.63
C ALA A 398 42.78 62.27 -75.83
N GLY A 399 42.50 63.49 -76.28
CA GLY A 399 41.14 64.02 -76.48
C GLY A 399 40.70 65.04 -75.43
N GLU A 400 41.41 65.16 -74.30
CA GLU A 400 41.18 66.20 -73.30
C GLU A 400 41.51 67.60 -73.83
N ASP A 401 40.83 68.63 -73.29
CA ASP A 401 41.14 70.03 -73.63
C ASP A 401 42.51 70.41 -73.01
N PHE A 402 43.37 71.07 -73.79
CA PHE A 402 44.70 71.44 -73.33
C PHE A 402 44.65 72.44 -72.17
N ASP A 403 45.28 72.08 -71.05
CA ASP A 403 45.41 72.93 -69.87
C ASP A 403 46.81 73.57 -69.81
N ALA A 404 46.90 74.82 -70.25
CA ALA A 404 48.15 75.58 -70.25
C ALA A 404 48.75 75.85 -68.85
N VAL A 405 47.99 75.63 -67.77
CA VAL A 405 48.47 75.79 -66.39
C VAL A 405 49.16 74.52 -65.91
N ASN A 406 48.59 73.35 -66.22
CA ASN A 406 49.03 72.08 -65.66
C ASN A 406 49.77 71.18 -66.66
N GLN A 407 49.73 71.46 -67.96
CA GLN A 407 50.34 70.66 -69.03
C GLN A 407 51.39 71.46 -69.81
N VAL A 408 52.37 70.77 -70.40
CA VAL A 408 53.36 71.39 -71.29
C VAL A 408 53.13 70.92 -72.73
N ASP A 409 52.68 71.83 -73.59
CA ASP A 409 52.56 71.56 -75.02
C ASP A 409 53.91 71.67 -75.73
N LEU A 410 54.32 70.58 -76.36
CA LEU A 410 55.56 70.49 -77.13
C LEU A 410 55.38 70.91 -78.60
N SER A 411 54.15 71.02 -79.10
CA SER A 411 53.81 71.43 -80.46
C SER A 411 53.86 72.95 -80.69
N GLN A 412 53.99 73.73 -79.61
CA GLN A 412 53.95 75.20 -79.59
C GLN A 412 52.59 75.82 -79.96
N ASN A 413 51.53 75.04 -79.94
CA ASN A 413 50.18 75.56 -79.98
C ASN A 413 49.80 76.05 -78.56
N SER A 414 48.96 77.08 -78.48
CA SER A 414 48.56 77.67 -77.19
C SER A 414 47.14 77.30 -76.77
N LYS A 415 46.42 76.55 -77.62
CA LYS A 415 45.03 76.10 -77.48
C LYS A 415 44.80 74.89 -78.38
N GLY A 416 43.93 73.97 -77.98
CA GLY A 416 43.57 72.80 -78.78
C GLY A 416 43.15 71.63 -77.90
N ARG A 417 43.04 70.45 -78.51
CA ARG A 417 42.87 69.18 -77.79
C ARG A 417 44.18 68.42 -77.78
N VAL A 418 44.42 67.70 -76.68
CA VAL A 418 45.58 66.83 -76.55
C VAL A 418 45.46 65.70 -77.58
N SER A 419 46.42 65.60 -78.48
CA SER A 419 46.50 64.53 -79.48
C SER A 419 47.31 63.34 -78.98
N GLU A 420 48.34 63.58 -78.18
CA GLU A 420 49.24 62.56 -77.63
C GLU A 420 49.78 63.01 -76.27
N CYS A 421 49.76 62.11 -75.28
CA CYS A 421 50.58 62.26 -74.08
C CYS A 421 51.98 61.70 -74.38
N VAL A 422 52.97 62.58 -74.50
CA VAL A 422 54.36 62.23 -74.81
C VAL A 422 55.06 61.64 -73.59
N PHE A 423 54.81 62.19 -72.40
CA PHE A 423 55.45 61.73 -71.16
C PHE A 423 54.67 62.14 -69.92
N TYR A 424 54.74 61.32 -68.87
CA TYR A 424 54.03 61.57 -67.62
C TYR A 424 54.65 62.73 -66.82
N GLY A 425 53.79 63.47 -66.13
CA GLY A 425 54.19 64.36 -65.05
C GLY A 425 54.15 63.63 -63.71
N TYR A 426 54.53 64.34 -62.64
CA TYR A 426 54.33 63.87 -61.28
C TYR A 426 54.20 65.03 -60.29
N GLY A 427 53.58 64.76 -59.14
CA GLY A 427 53.31 65.75 -58.11
C GLY A 427 53.19 65.15 -56.71
N PHE A 428 53.00 66.00 -55.70
CA PHE A 428 52.76 65.57 -54.33
C PHE A 428 51.34 65.05 -54.16
N LEU A 429 51.20 63.86 -53.58
CA LEU A 429 49.92 63.32 -53.15
C LEU A 429 49.43 64.02 -51.88
N LYS A 430 48.11 64.15 -51.75
CA LYS A 430 47.47 64.54 -50.50
C LYS A 430 47.61 63.39 -49.49
N GLU A 431 47.87 63.69 -48.23
CA GLU A 431 47.74 62.69 -47.16
C GLU A 431 46.29 62.17 -47.15
N LYS A 432 46.14 60.85 -47.15
CA LYS A 432 44.82 60.20 -47.16
C LYS A 432 44.31 60.06 -45.74
N GLU A 433 43.04 60.40 -45.52
CA GLU A 433 42.38 60.14 -44.23
C GLU A 433 41.86 58.70 -44.16
N ASN A 434 41.45 58.12 -45.30
CA ASN A 434 41.16 56.69 -45.46
C ASN A 434 42.01 56.04 -46.58
N PRO A 435 42.43 54.78 -46.43
CA PRO A 435 43.20 54.07 -47.47
C PRO A 435 42.49 53.98 -48.82
N ASP A 436 41.15 54.02 -48.81
CA ASP A 436 40.28 53.86 -49.97
C ASP A 436 39.98 55.18 -50.71
N ASP A 437 40.45 56.33 -50.20
CA ASP A 437 40.24 57.63 -50.86
C ASP A 437 41.02 57.70 -52.20
N GLU A 438 40.47 58.40 -53.20
CA GLU A 438 41.16 58.61 -54.47
C GLU A 438 42.47 59.38 -54.30
N ASP A 439 43.48 59.02 -55.10
CA ASP A 439 44.78 59.72 -55.10
C ASP A 439 44.63 61.13 -55.67
N ILE A 440 44.61 62.13 -54.80
CA ILE A 440 44.52 63.55 -55.20
C ILE A 440 45.91 64.18 -55.24
N ILE A 441 46.32 64.67 -56.42
CA ILE A 441 47.56 65.45 -56.59
C ILE A 441 47.32 66.88 -56.07
N THR A 442 48.04 67.27 -55.02
CA THR A 442 47.92 68.60 -54.40
C THR A 442 48.77 69.66 -55.08
N ARG A 443 49.91 69.25 -55.65
CA ARG A 443 50.86 70.15 -56.32
C ARG A 443 51.67 69.39 -57.35
N ILE A 444 51.61 69.84 -58.60
CA ILE A 444 52.42 69.31 -59.70
C ILE A 444 53.86 69.80 -59.57
N ILE A 445 54.83 68.89 -59.70
CA ILE A 445 56.28 69.19 -59.69
C ILE A 445 56.78 69.26 -61.14
N LYS A 446 56.50 68.23 -61.93
CA LYS A 446 56.70 68.21 -63.38
C LYS A 446 55.35 67.99 -64.04
N SER A 447 54.98 68.88 -64.94
CA SER A 447 53.75 68.76 -65.72
C SER A 447 53.85 67.61 -66.74
N PRO A 448 52.73 66.95 -67.10
CA PRO A 448 52.71 66.04 -68.24
C PRO A 448 53.10 66.76 -69.55
N LEU A 449 53.86 66.05 -70.38
CA LEU A 449 54.27 66.51 -71.70
C LEU A 449 53.27 66.05 -72.74
N VAL A 450 52.72 66.97 -73.53
CA VAL A 450 51.65 66.68 -74.48
C VAL A 450 51.92 67.29 -75.85
N LEU A 451 51.27 66.76 -76.88
CA LEU A 451 51.09 67.39 -78.18
C LEU A 451 49.63 67.78 -78.35
N THR A 452 49.38 68.89 -79.03
CA THR A 452 48.02 69.35 -79.34
C THR A 452 47.82 69.52 -80.84
N VAL A 453 46.56 69.50 -81.26
CA VAL A 453 46.13 69.67 -82.67
C VAL A 453 45.06 70.74 -82.82
#